data_AF-A0A365NYX5-F1
#
_entry.id   AF-A0A365NYX5-F1
#
_cell.length_a   1.000
_cell.length_b   1.000
_cell.length_c   1.000
_cell.angle_alpha   90.00
_cell.angle_beta   90.00
_cell.angle_gamma   90.00
#
_symmetry.space_group_name_H-M   'P 1'
#
loop_
_entity.id
_entity.type
_entity.pdbx_description
1 polymer ?
#
loop_
_entity_poly.entity_id
_entity_poly.type
_entity_poly.pdbx_seq_one_letter_code
_entity_poly.pdbx_strand_id
1 'polypeptide(L)'
;MKIKKILNLFILISIAFQLKAQDLVSNKMIEIEFQTIEKKSNDIIIASVIEIKSNGERIGIIYGDYDGISNFKVCSKKIKNDKITLNVYGIKCKPFKKTYKIEDDSKIIINLNYGETKYKTLEDRKFILAQLNIPICDVEISESENDIIYYQHCDGRIKTKNEIPDIELSEWERIEK
;
A
#
# COMPACT_ATOMS: atom_id res chain seq x y z
N MET A 1 -25.55 -48.35 0.75
CA MET A 1 -24.16 -47.86 0.88
C MET A 1 -23.79 -46.70 -0.07
N LYS A 2 -24.42 -46.56 -1.25
CA LYS A 2 -24.12 -45.46 -2.22
C LYS A 2 -24.58 -44.06 -1.76
N ILE A 3 -25.71 -43.95 -1.07
CA ILE A 3 -26.29 -42.65 -0.62
C ILE A 3 -25.41 -41.95 0.43
N LYS A 4 -24.83 -42.69 1.39
CA LYS A 4 -23.89 -42.13 2.39
C LYS A 4 -22.60 -41.57 1.75
N LYS A 5 -22.11 -42.19 0.66
CA LYS A 5 -20.94 -41.70 -0.07
C LYS A 5 -21.23 -40.41 -0.85
N ILE A 6 -22.42 -40.30 -1.44
CA ILE A 6 -22.87 -39.08 -2.15
C ILE A 6 -23.05 -37.93 -1.16
N LEU A 7 -23.64 -38.19 0.01
CA LEU A 7 -23.82 -37.18 1.06
C LEU A 7 -22.47 -36.65 1.60
N ASN A 8 -21.51 -37.53 1.85
CA ASN A 8 -20.15 -37.13 2.29
C ASN A 8 -19.42 -36.31 1.21
N LEU A 9 -19.60 -36.64 -0.06
CA LEU A 9 -19.04 -35.87 -1.17
C LEU A 9 -19.65 -34.45 -1.23
N PHE A 10 -20.96 -34.31 -1.02
CA PHE A 10 -21.65 -33.01 -1.03
C PHE A 10 -21.21 -32.10 0.12
N ILE A 11 -20.99 -32.67 1.31
CA ILE A 11 -20.46 -31.94 2.48
C ILE A 11 -19.04 -31.46 2.23
N LEU A 12 -18.16 -32.32 1.70
CA LEU A 12 -16.78 -31.95 1.35
C LEU A 12 -16.73 -30.83 0.31
N ILE A 13 -17.59 -30.89 -0.71
CA ILE A 13 -17.69 -29.85 -1.74
C ILE A 13 -18.16 -28.53 -1.12
N SER A 14 -19.15 -28.56 -0.22
CA SER A 14 -19.68 -27.37 0.43
C SER A 14 -18.65 -26.67 1.33
N ILE A 15 -17.84 -27.44 2.07
CA ILE A 15 -16.73 -26.92 2.87
C ILE A 15 -15.65 -26.30 1.96
N ALA A 16 -15.32 -26.95 0.85
CA ALA A 16 -14.35 -26.41 -0.11
C ALA A 16 -14.82 -25.09 -0.75
N PHE A 17 -16.11 -24.93 -1.02
CA PHE A 17 -16.68 -23.68 -1.50
C PHE A 17 -16.66 -22.57 -0.44
N GLN A 18 -16.95 -22.90 0.82
CA GLN A 18 -16.90 -21.93 1.93
C GLN A 18 -15.47 -21.42 2.19
N LEU A 19 -14.46 -22.30 2.10
CA LEU A 19 -13.06 -21.92 2.26
C LEU A 19 -12.57 -21.00 1.14
N LYS A 20 -12.90 -21.31 -0.13
CA LYS A 20 -12.57 -20.42 -1.26
C LYS A 20 -13.27 -19.06 -1.18
N ALA A 21 -14.51 -19.03 -0.72
CA ALA A 21 -15.25 -17.78 -0.53
C ALA A 21 -14.63 -16.94 0.60
N GLN A 22 -14.21 -17.55 1.71
CA GLN A 22 -13.49 -16.84 2.78
C GLN A 22 -12.13 -16.31 2.34
N ASP A 23 -11.36 -17.06 1.55
CA ASP A 23 -10.08 -16.56 0.99
C ASP A 23 -10.29 -15.33 0.10
N LEU A 24 -11.29 -15.35 -0.77
CA LEU A 24 -11.66 -14.21 -1.63
C LEU A 24 -12.16 -13.00 -0.83
N VAL A 25 -12.91 -13.23 0.26
CA VAL A 25 -13.35 -12.16 1.18
C VAL A 25 -12.18 -11.62 2.01
N SER A 26 -11.16 -12.44 2.29
CA SER A 26 -10.01 -12.03 3.09
C SER A 26 -9.02 -11.15 2.35
N ASN A 27 -8.93 -11.25 1.02
CA ASN A 27 -7.92 -10.55 0.20
C ASN A 27 -8.51 -9.41 -0.64
N LYS A 28 -9.18 -8.46 0.01
CA LYS A 28 -9.71 -7.26 -0.63
C LYS A 28 -8.65 -6.17 -0.79
N MET A 29 -8.89 -5.24 -1.71
CA MET A 29 -8.19 -3.96 -1.72
C MET A 29 -8.69 -3.11 -0.54
N ILE A 30 -7.76 -2.47 0.17
CA ILE A 30 -8.04 -1.49 1.21
C ILE A 30 -7.53 -0.14 0.70
N GLU A 31 -8.35 0.90 0.81
CA GLU A 31 -8.00 2.27 0.48
C GLU A 31 -7.82 3.11 1.76
N ILE A 32 -6.65 3.73 1.90
CA ILE A 32 -6.31 4.58 3.03
C ILE A 32 -5.97 5.98 2.54
N GLU A 33 -6.74 6.96 2.97
CA GLU A 33 -6.46 8.37 2.76
C GLU A 33 -5.74 8.92 3.99
N PHE A 34 -4.60 9.58 3.75
CA PHE A 34 -3.85 10.28 4.78
C PHE A 34 -3.93 11.78 4.53
N GLN A 35 -4.23 12.56 5.56
CA GLN A 35 -4.10 14.01 5.52
C GLN A 35 -3.04 14.46 6.51
N THR A 36 -2.03 15.18 6.03
CA THR A 36 -0.92 15.62 6.87
C THR A 36 -1.07 17.09 7.23
N ILE A 37 -1.13 17.38 8.54
CA ILE A 37 -1.28 18.73 9.07
C ILE A 37 -0.27 19.01 10.18
N GLU A 38 0.09 20.28 10.37
CA GLU A 38 0.85 20.72 11.54
C GLU A 38 -0.07 20.86 12.75
N LYS A 39 0.34 20.26 13.86
CA LYS A 39 -0.51 20.05 15.05
C LYS A 39 -0.95 21.34 15.72
N LYS A 40 -0.15 22.41 15.68
CA LYS A 40 -0.39 23.67 16.39
C LYS A 40 -1.08 24.69 15.48
N SER A 41 -0.57 24.90 14.28
CA SER A 41 -1.14 25.88 13.34
C SER A 41 -2.31 25.32 12.53
N ASN A 42 -2.45 23.99 12.46
CA ASN A 42 -3.32 23.29 11.51
C ASN A 42 -2.98 23.59 10.04
N ASP A 43 -1.75 24.02 9.76
CA ASP A 43 -1.29 24.20 8.38
C ASP A 43 -1.28 22.86 7.67
N ILE A 44 -1.70 22.87 6.41
CA ILE A 44 -1.54 21.71 5.51
C ILE A 44 -0.06 21.51 5.24
N ILE A 45 0.43 20.29 5.45
CA ILE A 45 1.79 19.90 5.09
C ILE A 45 1.77 19.22 3.73
N ILE A 46 2.01 20.02 2.69
CA ILE A 46 2.10 19.54 1.32
C ILE A 46 3.33 18.63 1.11
N ALA A 47 3.25 17.76 0.11
CA ALA A 47 4.38 16.95 -0.36
C ALA A 47 5.08 16.11 0.72
N SER A 48 4.37 15.74 1.79
CA SER A 48 4.90 14.82 2.80
C SER A 48 5.24 13.47 2.17
N VAL A 49 6.37 12.89 2.56
CA VAL A 49 6.72 11.51 2.18
C VAL A 49 6.27 10.59 3.30
N ILE A 50 5.48 9.58 2.98
CA ILE A 50 4.98 8.58 3.93
C ILE A 50 5.52 7.21 3.52
N GLU A 51 6.42 6.66 4.32
CA GLU A 51 6.82 5.26 4.22
C GLU A 51 5.87 4.41 5.07
N ILE A 52 5.28 3.39 4.45
CA ILE A 52 4.29 2.51 5.06
C ILE A 52 4.91 1.13 5.22
N LYS A 53 4.94 0.66 6.45
CA LYS A 53 5.46 -0.67 6.79
C LYS A 53 4.39 -1.55 7.41
N SER A 54 4.42 -2.84 7.12
CA SER A 54 3.70 -3.85 7.91
C SER A 54 4.67 -4.92 8.37
N ASN A 55 4.60 -5.27 9.65
CA ASN A 55 5.54 -6.18 10.32
C ASN A 55 7.04 -5.87 10.05
N GLY A 56 7.39 -4.59 9.94
CA GLY A 56 8.76 -4.13 9.67
C GLY A 56 9.16 -4.09 8.20
N GLU A 57 8.40 -4.73 7.31
CA GLU A 57 8.62 -4.69 5.87
C GLU A 57 7.91 -3.51 5.23
N ARG A 58 8.54 -2.88 4.24
CA ARG A 58 7.93 -1.78 3.49
C ARG A 58 6.90 -2.33 2.52
N ILE A 59 5.68 -1.83 2.62
CA ILE A 59 4.57 -2.20 1.74
C ILE A 59 4.13 -1.06 0.82
N GLY A 60 4.65 0.15 1.04
CA GLY A 60 4.37 1.29 0.16
C GLY A 60 5.16 2.54 0.55
N ILE A 61 5.30 3.44 -0.42
CA ILE A 61 5.69 4.83 -0.22
C ILE A 61 4.70 5.68 -1.01
N ILE A 62 4.13 6.68 -0.36
CA ILE A 62 3.20 7.62 -0.98
C ILE A 62 3.63 9.06 -0.69
N TYR A 63 3.07 9.99 -1.45
CA TYR A 63 3.40 11.41 -1.37
C TYR A 63 2.14 12.24 -1.20
N GLY A 64 2.24 13.28 -0.37
CA GLY A 64 1.23 14.33 -0.25
C GLY A 64 1.10 15.11 -1.55
N ASP A 65 -0.12 15.42 -1.95
CA ASP A 65 -0.40 16.43 -2.96
C ASP A 65 -0.31 17.86 -2.37
N TYR A 66 -0.83 18.84 -3.10
CA TYR A 66 -0.88 20.25 -2.69
C TYR A 66 -1.90 20.53 -1.59
N ASP A 67 -2.78 19.58 -1.30
CA ASP A 67 -3.76 19.64 -0.20
C ASP A 67 -3.29 18.79 1.00
N GLY A 68 -2.06 18.25 0.92
CA GLY A 68 -1.48 17.39 1.96
C GLY A 68 -2.16 16.03 2.06
N ILE A 69 -2.89 15.63 1.02
CA ILE A 69 -3.61 14.36 0.93
C ILE A 69 -2.72 13.32 0.24
N SER A 70 -2.74 12.10 0.74
CA SER A 70 -2.08 10.95 0.11
C SER A 70 -3.00 9.75 0.13
N ASN A 71 -3.19 9.12 -1.03
CA ASN A 71 -4.01 7.90 -1.14
C ASN A 71 -3.10 6.68 -1.25
N PHE A 72 -3.40 5.65 -0.48
CA PHE A 72 -2.71 4.37 -0.49
C PHE A 72 -3.70 3.23 -0.70
N LYS A 73 -3.46 2.43 -1.72
CA LYS A 73 -4.22 1.21 -1.99
C LYS A 73 -3.34 0.01 -1.74
N VAL A 74 -3.86 -0.99 -1.03
CA VAL A 74 -3.10 -2.19 -0.70
C VAL A 74 -4.00 -3.39 -0.52
N CYS A 75 -3.57 -4.57 -1.00
CA CYS A 75 -4.24 -5.81 -0.66
C CYS A 75 -4.14 -6.06 0.85
N SER A 76 -5.26 -6.38 1.50
CA SER A 76 -5.32 -6.71 2.93
C SER A 76 -4.30 -7.79 3.34
N LYS A 77 -3.99 -8.77 2.47
CA LYS A 77 -2.96 -9.80 2.74
C LYS A 77 -1.56 -9.23 3.04
N LYS A 78 -1.25 -8.02 2.56
CA LYS A 78 0.03 -7.32 2.79
C LYS A 78 0.06 -6.62 4.15
N ILE A 79 -1.10 -6.35 4.76
CA ILE A 79 -1.20 -5.82 6.10
C ILE A 79 -1.19 -7.00 7.09
N LYS A 80 -0.03 -7.25 7.70
CA LYS A 80 0.13 -8.29 8.72
C LYS A 80 -0.35 -7.81 10.08
N ASN A 81 -1.09 -8.66 10.78
CA ASN A 81 -1.64 -8.40 12.11
C ASN A 81 -2.48 -7.11 12.17
N ASP A 82 -3.16 -6.79 11.06
CA ASP A 82 -4.04 -5.62 10.89
C ASP A 82 -3.35 -4.31 11.26
N LYS A 83 -2.03 -4.23 11.09
CA LYS A 83 -1.23 -3.09 11.52
C LYS A 83 -0.30 -2.58 10.44
N ILE A 84 -0.28 -1.26 10.32
CA ILE A 84 0.72 -0.53 9.56
C ILE A 84 1.46 0.44 10.47
N THR A 85 2.74 0.65 10.20
CA THR A 85 3.56 1.69 10.82
C THR A 85 3.93 2.69 9.76
N LEU A 86 3.58 3.95 10.01
CA LEU A 86 3.94 5.07 9.16
C LEU A 86 5.24 5.69 9.68
N ASN A 87 6.19 5.93 8.79
CA ASN A 87 7.26 6.91 9.00
C ASN A 87 6.99 8.09 8.06
N VAL A 88 6.75 9.27 8.63
CA VAL A 88 6.26 10.44 7.90
C VAL A 88 7.30 11.55 7.98
N TYR A 89 7.59 12.13 6.83
CA TYR A 89 8.57 13.19 6.65
C TYR A 89 7.90 14.37 5.96
N GLY A 90 7.61 15.41 6.74
CA GLY A 90 7.07 16.68 6.25
C GLY A 90 8.14 17.76 6.18
N ILE A 91 7.97 18.71 5.26
CA ILE A 91 8.84 19.87 5.18
C ILE A 91 8.73 20.70 6.47
N LYS A 92 9.89 21.10 7.02
CA LYS A 92 10.04 21.82 8.32
C LYS A 92 9.50 21.06 9.54
N CYS A 93 9.07 19.82 9.37
CA CYS A 93 8.53 18.99 10.44
C CYS A 93 9.59 18.01 10.96
N LYS A 94 9.49 17.69 12.25
CA LYS A 94 10.24 16.56 12.82
C LYS A 94 9.72 15.26 12.22
N PRO A 95 10.59 14.27 11.91
CA PRO A 95 10.15 12.94 11.50
C PRO A 95 9.16 12.36 12.51
N PHE A 96 8.10 11.75 12.01
CA PHE A 96 7.03 11.18 12.82
C PHE A 96 6.92 9.68 12.56
N LYS A 97 6.70 8.91 13.62
CA LYS A 97 6.46 7.47 13.53
C LYS A 97 5.26 7.08 14.36
N LYS A 98 4.31 6.36 13.77
CA LYS A 98 3.14 5.83 14.50
C LYS A 98 2.57 4.58 13.84
N THR A 99 2.10 3.68 14.67
CA THR A 99 1.40 2.46 14.25
C THR A 99 -0.11 2.65 14.35
N TYR A 100 -0.82 2.17 13.34
CA TYR A 100 -2.27 2.21 13.23
C TYR A 100 -2.81 0.79 13.02
N LYS A 101 -4.00 0.53 13.54
CA LYS A 101 -4.77 -0.67 13.21
C LYS A 101 -5.60 -0.38 11.97
N ILE A 102 -5.52 -1.24 10.95
CA ILE A 102 -6.20 -1.10 9.65
C ILE A 102 -6.82 -2.44 9.28
N GLU A 103 -8.15 -2.46 9.21
CA GLU A 103 -8.94 -3.64 8.82
C GLU A 103 -9.78 -3.36 7.55
N ASP A 104 -10.08 -2.07 7.32
CA ASP A 104 -10.98 -1.57 6.28
C ASP A 104 -10.47 -0.23 5.74
N ASP A 105 -11.17 0.29 4.73
CA ASP A 105 -10.94 1.62 4.20
C ASP A 105 -10.98 2.67 5.31
N SER A 106 -10.05 3.63 5.25
CA SER A 106 -9.88 4.56 6.37
C SER A 106 -9.35 5.92 5.93
N LYS A 107 -9.67 6.93 6.76
CA LYS A 107 -9.12 8.27 6.67
C LYS A 107 -8.34 8.59 7.93
N ILE A 108 -7.06 8.98 7.79
CA ILE A 108 -6.15 9.19 8.91
C ILE A 108 -5.55 10.58 8.83
N ILE A 109 -5.81 11.39 9.87
CA ILE A 109 -5.14 12.69 10.04
C ILE A 109 -3.81 12.48 10.78
N ILE A 110 -2.71 12.84 10.11
CA ILE A 110 -1.36 12.78 10.62
C ILE A 110 -0.97 14.16 11.14
N ASN A 111 -0.86 14.28 12.46
CA ASN A 111 -0.47 15.51 13.13
C ASN A 111 1.05 15.56 13.30
N LEU A 112 1.72 16.36 12.47
CA LEU A 112 3.16 16.63 12.56
C LEU A 112 3.44 17.82 13.49
N ASN A 113 4.68 17.95 13.93
CA ASN A 113 5.11 19.13 14.68
C ASN A 113 6.25 19.79 13.91
N TYR A 114 6.16 21.11 13.72
CA TYR A 114 7.32 21.87 13.27
C TYR A 114 8.50 21.72 14.25
N GLY A 115 9.71 21.81 13.73
CA GLY A 115 10.91 21.85 14.56
C GLY A 115 12.19 21.63 13.78
N GLU A 116 13.27 21.37 14.51
CA GLU A 116 14.57 21.11 13.91
C GLU A 116 14.54 19.86 13.03
N THR A 117 14.81 20.08 11.75
CA THR A 117 14.87 19.05 10.73
C THR A 117 15.82 19.50 9.62
N LYS A 118 16.39 18.52 8.92
CA LYS A 118 17.21 18.78 7.73
C LYS A 118 16.36 18.97 6.46
N TYR A 119 15.06 18.71 6.51
CA TYR A 119 14.13 18.86 5.38
C TYR A 119 13.40 20.19 5.48
N LYS A 120 13.92 21.23 4.85
CA LYS A 120 13.44 22.62 4.94
C LYS A 120 12.68 23.09 3.71
N THR A 121 12.96 22.50 2.55
CA THR A 121 12.37 22.86 1.25
C THR A 121 11.86 21.62 0.52
N LEU A 122 11.03 21.82 -0.51
CA LEU A 122 10.55 20.72 -1.36
C LEU A 122 11.68 19.95 -2.06
N GLU A 123 12.79 20.63 -2.38
CA GLU A 123 13.97 20.01 -2.99
C GLU A 123 14.60 18.95 -2.08
N ASP A 124 14.47 19.13 -0.76
CA ASP A 124 14.99 18.19 0.24
C ASP A 124 14.28 16.83 0.23
N ARG A 125 13.18 16.71 -0.52
CA ARG A 125 12.51 15.42 -0.77
C ARG A 125 13.47 14.40 -1.38
N LYS A 126 14.39 14.81 -2.25
CA LYS A 126 15.41 13.91 -2.82
C LYS A 126 16.28 13.27 -1.72
N PHE A 127 16.61 14.02 -0.67
CA PHE A 127 17.35 13.50 0.47
C PHE A 127 16.52 12.51 1.32
N ILE A 128 15.21 12.74 1.45
CA ILE A 128 14.31 11.78 2.11
C ILE A 128 14.32 10.47 1.33
N LEU A 129 14.14 10.53 0.00
CA LEU A 129 14.13 9.35 -0.86
C LEU A 129 15.44 8.57 -0.78
N ALA A 130 16.57 9.27 -0.86
CA ALA A 130 17.89 8.66 -0.72
C ALA A 130 18.06 7.96 0.64
N GLN A 131 17.65 8.60 1.73
CA GLN A 131 17.72 7.99 3.08
C GLN A 131 16.83 6.76 3.24
N LEU A 132 15.71 6.71 2.51
CA LEU A 132 14.82 5.56 2.48
C LEU A 132 15.29 4.47 1.50
N ASN A 133 16.46 4.63 0.86
CA ASN A 133 16.95 3.75 -0.21
C ASN A 133 15.90 3.58 -1.32
N ILE A 134 15.22 4.67 -1.68
CA ILE A 134 14.27 4.70 -2.79
C ILE A 134 15.04 5.21 -4.00
N PRO A 135 15.08 4.44 -5.10
CA PRO A 135 15.69 4.93 -6.33
C PRO A 135 14.97 6.20 -6.77
N ILE A 136 15.74 7.27 -6.98
CA ILE A 136 15.22 8.47 -7.63
C ILE A 136 15.12 8.09 -9.10
N CYS A 137 13.90 7.86 -9.59
CA CYS A 137 13.66 7.47 -10.96
C CYS A 137 13.97 8.65 -11.90
N ASP A 138 15.23 8.80 -12.28
CA ASP A 138 15.67 9.61 -13.43
C ASP A 138 16.04 8.70 -14.63
N VAL A 139 15.80 7.39 -14.53
CA VAL A 139 16.17 6.40 -15.55
C VAL A 139 14.97 5.54 -15.87
N GLU A 140 14.40 5.75 -17.06
CA GLU A 140 13.59 4.74 -17.74
C GLU A 140 14.48 3.51 -17.92
N ILE A 141 14.34 2.53 -17.03
CA ILE A 141 14.89 1.21 -17.29
C ILE A 141 14.02 0.66 -18.42
N SER A 142 14.57 0.66 -19.63
CA SER A 142 13.99 -0.05 -20.76
C SER A 142 13.95 -1.53 -20.40
N GLU A 143 12.84 -1.98 -19.82
CA GLU A 143 12.56 -3.40 -19.69
C GLU A 143 12.55 -3.98 -21.10
N SER A 144 13.33 -5.03 -21.35
CA SER A 144 13.43 -5.64 -22.67
C SER A 144 12.04 -6.11 -23.12
N GLU A 145 11.60 -5.67 -24.30
CA GLU A 145 10.25 -5.88 -24.87
C GLU A 145 9.80 -7.35 -25.01
N ASN A 146 10.64 -8.33 -24.68
CA ASN A 146 10.40 -9.75 -24.94
C ASN A 146 9.98 -10.57 -23.71
N ASP A 147 10.02 -10.03 -22.49
CA ASP A 147 9.62 -10.78 -21.30
C ASP A 147 8.13 -10.56 -21.00
N ILE A 148 7.34 -11.63 -21.04
CA ILE A 148 5.93 -11.57 -20.61
C ILE A 148 5.91 -11.47 -19.08
N ILE A 149 5.69 -10.26 -18.56
CA ILE A 149 5.59 -10.01 -17.12
C ILE A 149 4.12 -10.18 -16.68
N TYR A 150 3.90 -11.09 -15.73
CA TYR A 150 2.59 -11.31 -15.12
C TYR A 150 2.43 -10.53 -13.82
N TYR A 151 1.20 -10.10 -13.59
CA TYR A 151 0.78 -9.34 -12.44
C TYR A 151 -0.50 -9.96 -11.87
N GLN A 152 -0.64 -9.94 -10.55
CA GLN A 152 -1.82 -10.41 -9.83
C GLN A 152 -2.46 -9.25 -9.06
N HIS A 153 -3.78 -9.10 -9.19
CA HIS A 153 -4.59 -8.17 -8.39
C HIS A 153 -5.08 -8.85 -7.11
N CYS A 154 -5.53 -8.07 -6.12
CA CYS A 154 -6.01 -8.61 -4.83
C CYS A 154 -7.18 -9.61 -5.00
N ASP A 155 -8.07 -9.38 -5.96
CA ASP A 155 -9.18 -10.28 -6.27
C ASP A 155 -8.78 -11.58 -7.00
N GLY A 156 -7.48 -11.80 -7.21
CA GLY A 156 -6.93 -13.01 -7.83
C GLY A 156 -6.88 -12.97 -9.36
N ARG A 157 -7.35 -11.89 -10.02
CA ARG A 157 -7.13 -11.70 -11.46
C ARG A 157 -5.64 -11.68 -11.76
N ILE A 158 -5.25 -12.32 -12.86
CA ILE A 158 -3.90 -12.29 -13.39
C ILE A 158 -3.94 -11.64 -14.77
N LYS A 159 -3.05 -10.68 -14.99
CA LYS A 159 -2.90 -9.96 -16.26
C LYS A 159 -1.43 -9.81 -16.61
N THR A 160 -1.15 -9.61 -17.88
CA THR A 160 0.16 -9.12 -18.33
C THR A 160 0.25 -7.61 -18.14
N LYS A 161 1.48 -7.06 -18.09
CA LYS A 161 1.71 -5.61 -17.96
C LYS A 161 0.88 -4.78 -18.95
N ASN A 162 0.84 -5.20 -20.22
CA ASN A 162 0.16 -4.49 -21.30
C ASN A 162 -1.38 -4.50 -21.20
N GLU A 163 -1.96 -5.37 -20.35
CA GLU A 163 -3.41 -5.46 -20.10
C GLU A 163 -3.86 -4.62 -18.89
N ILE A 164 -2.91 -3.98 -18.20
CA ILE A 164 -3.13 -3.15 -17.02
C ILE A 164 -2.88 -1.69 -17.41
N PRO A 165 -3.86 -0.79 -17.28
CA PRO A 165 -3.63 0.64 -17.44
C PRO A 165 -2.50 1.12 -16.51
N ASP A 166 -1.60 1.97 -16.98
CA ASP A 166 -0.46 2.46 -16.17
C ASP A 166 -0.91 3.08 -14.83
N ILE A 167 -2.07 3.75 -14.84
CA ILE A 167 -2.67 4.35 -13.64
C ILE A 167 -3.10 3.30 -12.60
N GLU A 168 -3.48 2.10 -13.06
CA GLU A 168 -3.89 0.99 -12.19
C GLU A 168 -2.70 0.13 -11.77
N LEU A 169 -1.55 0.20 -12.46
CA LEU A 169 -0.43 -0.74 -12.25
C LEU A 169 0.05 -0.82 -10.79
N SER A 170 -0.06 0.27 -10.03
CA SER A 170 0.27 0.32 -8.60
C SER A 170 -0.62 -0.58 -7.71
N GLU A 171 -1.80 -0.96 -8.20
CA GLU A 171 -2.75 -1.86 -7.55
C GLU A 171 -2.41 -3.35 -7.80
N TRP A 172 -1.44 -3.63 -8.66
CA TRP A 172 -1.08 -4.98 -9.09
C TRP A 172 0.31 -5.39 -8.59
N GLU A 173 0.45 -6.68 -8.29
CA GLU A 173 1.70 -7.26 -7.80
C GLU A 173 2.34 -8.13 -8.89
N ARG A 174 3.59 -7.83 -9.26
CA ARG A 174 4.36 -8.69 -10.18
C ARG A 174 4.50 -10.09 -9.58
N ILE A 175 4.28 -11.12 -10.38
CA ILE A 175 4.45 -12.52 -10.02
C ILE A 175 5.40 -13.21 -11.00
N GLU A 176 6.17 -14.18 -10.51
CA GLU A 176 6.93 -15.10 -11.34
C GLU A 176 6.03 -16.29 -11.71
N LYS A 177 6.07 -16.72 -12.97
CA LYS A 177 5.26 -17.80 -13.51
C LYS A 177 6.10 -18.77 -14.31
#